data_AF-A0A0S9P0W1-F1
#
_entry.id   AF-A0A0S9P0W1-F1
#
_cell.length_a   1.000
_cell.length_b   1.000
_cell.length_c   1.000
_cell.angle_alpha   90.00
_cell.angle_beta   90.00
_cell.angle_gamma   90.00
#
_symmetry.space_group_name_H-M   'P 1'
#
loop_
_entity.id
_entity.type
_entity.pdbx_description
1 polymer ?
#
loop_
_entity_poly.entity_id
_entity_poly.type
_entity_poly.pdbx_seq_one_letter_code
_entity_poly.pdbx_strand_id
1 'polypeptide(L)'
;MRRFPPERIVCLTEETVETLYLLGEEDRIVGVSGYAVRPPQVRREKPRVSAFTSADIPRILALAPDLVLTFSDLQAGIVADLVRAGVAVHAFNHRDVAGILAMIRTVGALVDARDKAEALVRSYEDRLERVAAQARDRARLRVYFEEWDEPLISGIGWVSELVAIAGGDDVFPELARKAAAKDRIVTPEAVLAAAPEVILASWCGKRVVPSRIAARPGWSAIPAVAQDRIVEIKSPLILQPGPAALTDGLDAILQALGHPLPKADLSEQGTGSALAALPTLRLTDQHRTQLLKVPDDGWIEAARLDAHSLEVLVRRGWIRRVHADPLGRPRHDGYRRTKAAWVALGGLAASTRATVAVRLGEPS
;
A
#
# COMPACT_ATOMS: atom_id res chain seq x y z
N MET A 1 -6.48 16.30 -19.41
CA MET A 1 -5.80 16.72 -18.16
C MET A 1 -5.45 18.19 -18.31
N ARG A 2 -5.69 19.03 -17.29
CA ARG A 2 -5.52 20.50 -17.40
C ARG A 2 -4.16 21.02 -16.90
N ARG A 3 -3.40 20.21 -16.16
CA ARG A 3 -2.07 20.53 -15.60
C ARG A 3 -1.18 19.28 -15.67
N PHE A 4 0.13 19.47 -15.80
CA PHE A 4 1.12 18.39 -15.70
C PHE A 4 2.26 18.84 -14.76
N PRO A 5 2.67 18.01 -13.79
CA PRO A 5 2.03 16.75 -13.37
C PRO A 5 0.62 16.97 -12.75
N PRO A 6 -0.24 15.94 -12.69
CA PRO A 6 -1.56 16.03 -12.07
C PRO A 6 -1.44 16.29 -10.56
N GLU A 7 -2.21 17.22 -10.04
CA GLU A 7 -2.22 17.65 -8.64
C GLU A 7 -3.41 17.07 -7.86
N ARG A 8 -4.43 16.55 -8.55
CA ARG A 8 -5.69 16.06 -7.94
C ARG A 8 -6.10 14.73 -8.54
N ILE A 9 -5.58 13.67 -7.96
CA ILE A 9 -5.75 12.30 -8.44
C ILE A 9 -6.83 11.59 -7.63
N VAL A 10 -7.76 10.94 -8.33
CA VAL A 10 -8.65 9.96 -7.73
C VAL A 10 -8.17 8.55 -8.11
N CYS A 11 -7.96 7.69 -7.13
CA CYS A 11 -7.51 6.32 -7.32
C CYS A 11 -8.65 5.34 -7.06
N LEU A 12 -9.10 4.61 -8.08
CA LEU A 12 -10.22 3.67 -7.94
C LEU A 12 -9.79 2.26 -7.53
N THR A 13 -8.50 2.04 -7.29
CA THR A 13 -7.91 0.78 -6.81
C THR A 13 -6.73 1.02 -5.86
N GLU A 14 -6.35 -0.01 -5.11
CA GLU A 14 -5.35 0.10 -4.04
C GLU A 14 -3.91 0.23 -4.56
N GLU A 15 -3.56 -0.45 -5.65
CA GLU A 15 -2.18 -0.51 -6.14
C GLU A 15 -1.64 0.87 -6.53
N THR A 16 -2.51 1.74 -7.08
CA THR A 16 -2.13 3.11 -7.42
C THR A 16 -2.06 4.02 -6.20
N VAL A 17 -2.90 3.77 -5.19
CA VAL A 17 -2.81 4.43 -3.88
C VAL A 17 -1.46 4.09 -3.25
N GLU A 18 -1.19 2.80 -3.02
CA GLU A 18 0.04 2.35 -2.36
C GLU A 18 1.29 2.85 -3.08
N THR A 19 1.30 2.80 -4.42
CA THR A 19 2.39 3.35 -5.23
C THR A 19 2.60 4.84 -4.95
N LEU A 20 1.55 5.67 -4.95
CA LEU A 20 1.69 7.10 -4.69
C LEU A 20 2.20 7.41 -3.27
N TYR A 21 1.79 6.64 -2.26
CA TYR A 21 2.37 6.77 -0.91
C TYR A 21 3.85 6.37 -0.87
N LEU A 22 4.24 5.29 -1.55
CA LEU A 22 5.63 4.84 -1.62
C LEU A 22 6.54 5.85 -2.35
N LEU A 23 5.98 6.60 -3.31
CA LEU A 23 6.68 7.68 -3.99
C LEU A 23 6.70 9.01 -3.20
N GLY A 24 5.99 9.10 -2.07
CA GLY A 24 5.81 10.33 -1.30
C GLY A 24 4.99 11.39 -2.03
N GLU A 25 4.02 10.96 -2.84
CA GLU A 25 3.13 11.80 -3.66
C GLU A 25 1.66 11.68 -3.22
N GLU A 26 1.39 11.18 -2.00
CA GLU A 26 0.05 10.93 -1.46
C GLU A 26 -0.79 12.19 -1.32
N ASP A 27 -0.17 13.37 -1.21
CA ASP A 27 -0.85 14.67 -1.12
C ASP A 27 -1.69 14.97 -2.38
N ARG A 28 -1.34 14.38 -3.52
CA ARG A 28 -2.11 14.49 -4.78
C ARG A 28 -3.41 13.71 -4.74
N ILE A 29 -3.55 12.72 -3.85
CA ILE A 29 -4.74 11.87 -3.77
C ILE A 29 -5.88 12.66 -3.10
N VAL A 30 -6.95 12.88 -3.86
CA VAL A 30 -8.16 13.59 -3.40
C VAL A 30 -9.36 12.67 -3.17
N GLY A 31 -9.31 11.42 -3.65
CA GLY A 31 -10.33 10.42 -3.42
C GLY A 31 -9.84 9.01 -3.72
N VAL A 32 -10.38 8.03 -3.00
CA VAL A 32 -9.98 6.62 -3.11
C VAL A 32 -11.19 5.68 -3.24
N SER A 33 -10.95 4.46 -3.70
CA SER A 33 -11.90 3.36 -3.56
C SER A 33 -12.11 2.95 -2.10
N GLY A 34 -13.29 2.43 -1.78
CA GLY A 34 -13.59 1.81 -0.49
C GLY A 34 -12.70 0.60 -0.17
N TYR A 35 -12.08 0.00 -1.19
CA TYR A 35 -11.17 -1.14 -1.05
C TYR A 35 -9.73 -0.75 -0.73
N ALA A 36 -9.35 0.52 -0.83
CA ALA A 36 -8.04 0.97 -0.38
C ALA A 36 -7.92 0.83 1.15
N VAL A 37 -7.06 -0.10 1.57
CA VAL A 37 -6.65 -0.38 2.96
C VAL A 37 -5.17 -0.16 3.18
N ARG A 38 -4.37 -0.03 2.11
CA ARG A 38 -2.92 0.20 2.17
C ARG A 38 -2.53 1.60 1.64
N PRO A 39 -1.64 2.32 2.36
CA PRO A 39 -1.21 2.03 3.73
C PRO A 39 -2.37 2.21 4.74
N PRO A 40 -2.28 1.69 5.98
CA PRO A 40 -3.40 1.67 6.93
C PRO A 40 -4.05 3.04 7.21
N GLN A 41 -3.29 4.13 7.08
CA GLN A 41 -3.79 5.49 7.26
C GLN A 41 -4.71 6.00 6.15
N VAL A 42 -4.71 5.40 4.96
CA VAL A 42 -5.44 5.94 3.78
C VAL A 42 -6.92 6.20 4.06
N ARG A 43 -7.59 5.30 4.78
CA ARG A 43 -9.03 5.40 5.07
C ARG A 43 -9.40 6.54 6.01
N ARG A 44 -8.44 7.04 6.79
CA ARG A 44 -8.61 8.19 7.68
C ARG A 44 -8.34 9.50 6.95
N GLU A 45 -7.46 9.46 5.95
CA GLU A 45 -6.94 10.65 5.26
C GLU A 45 -7.74 11.02 4.02
N LYS A 46 -8.29 10.02 3.31
CA LYS A 46 -8.85 10.21 1.97
C LYS A 46 -10.34 9.83 1.92
N PRO A 47 -11.20 10.65 1.29
CA PRO A 47 -12.61 10.32 1.15
C PRO A 47 -12.80 9.15 0.17
N ARG A 48 -13.76 8.28 0.48
CA ARG A 48 -14.12 7.14 -0.37
C ARG A 48 -15.16 7.56 -1.42
N VAL A 49 -14.93 7.21 -2.68
CA VAL A 49 -15.76 7.66 -3.82
C VAL A 49 -16.21 6.54 -4.75
N SER A 50 -15.74 5.31 -4.54
CA SER A 50 -16.14 4.16 -5.34
C SER A 50 -16.13 2.87 -4.53
N ALA A 51 -16.86 1.87 -5.02
CA ALA A 51 -16.55 0.46 -4.79
C ALA A 51 -15.59 -0.01 -5.92
N PHE A 52 -15.52 -1.32 -6.17
CA PHE A 52 -14.67 -1.87 -7.22
C PHE A 52 -15.35 -1.79 -8.60
N THR A 53 -16.63 -2.16 -8.70
CA THR A 53 -17.40 -2.16 -9.96
C THR A 53 -18.39 -1.00 -10.09
N SER A 54 -18.46 -0.11 -9.09
CA SER A 54 -19.33 1.06 -9.11
C SER A 54 -18.61 2.29 -8.54
N ALA A 55 -18.95 3.47 -9.05
CA ALA A 55 -18.37 4.74 -8.63
C ALA A 55 -19.44 5.82 -8.49
N ASP A 56 -19.29 6.69 -7.50
CA ASP A 56 -20.14 7.87 -7.33
C ASP A 56 -19.57 9.00 -8.19
N ILE A 57 -19.99 9.06 -9.45
CA ILE A 57 -19.48 10.03 -10.44
C ILE A 57 -19.67 11.47 -9.96
N PRO A 58 -20.87 11.92 -9.48
CA PRO A 58 -21.04 13.26 -8.93
C PRO A 58 -20.04 13.58 -7.80
N ARG A 59 -19.79 12.64 -6.89
CA ARG A 59 -18.82 12.82 -5.81
C ARG A 59 -17.38 12.88 -6.32
N ILE A 60 -17.03 12.09 -7.33
CA ILE A 60 -15.72 12.20 -7.99
C ILE A 60 -15.56 13.59 -8.61
N LEU A 61 -16.55 14.07 -9.36
CA LEU A 61 -16.51 15.39 -10.00
C LEU A 61 -16.42 16.53 -8.98
N ALA A 62 -17.09 16.41 -7.84
CA ALA A 62 -17.01 17.39 -6.74
C ALA A 62 -15.60 17.53 -6.16
N LEU A 63 -14.75 16.51 -6.30
CA LEU A 63 -13.34 16.59 -5.92
C LEU A 63 -12.47 17.30 -6.98
N ALA A 64 -13.03 17.71 -8.11
CA ALA A 64 -12.32 18.36 -9.22
C ALA A 64 -10.99 17.68 -9.59
N PRO A 65 -10.99 16.36 -9.88
CA PRO A 65 -9.77 15.65 -10.25
C PRO A 65 -9.26 16.11 -11.62
N ASP A 66 -7.94 16.14 -11.79
CA ASP A 66 -7.31 16.30 -13.09
C ASP A 66 -6.90 14.98 -13.74
N LEU A 67 -6.86 13.89 -12.95
CA LEU A 67 -6.64 12.52 -13.38
C LEU A 67 -7.42 11.54 -12.50
N VAL A 68 -8.02 10.52 -13.12
CA VAL A 68 -8.52 9.32 -12.44
C VAL A 68 -7.69 8.12 -12.86
N LEU A 69 -7.21 7.35 -11.89
CA LEU A 69 -6.52 6.08 -12.10
C LEU A 69 -7.50 4.92 -11.82
N THR A 70 -7.64 4.02 -12.78
CA THR A 70 -8.58 2.88 -12.72
C THR A 70 -7.87 1.57 -13.06
N PHE A 71 -8.50 0.45 -12.74
CA PHE A 71 -7.97 -0.87 -13.11
C PHE A 71 -9.05 -1.86 -13.51
N SER A 72 -8.71 -2.65 -14.52
CA SER A 72 -9.45 -3.75 -15.15
C SER A 72 -10.61 -3.37 -16.05
N ASP A 73 -10.93 -4.31 -16.94
CA ASP A 73 -12.11 -4.33 -17.81
C ASP A 73 -13.43 -4.21 -17.02
N LEU A 74 -13.46 -4.65 -15.76
CA LEU A 74 -14.62 -4.52 -14.87
C LEU A 74 -14.96 -3.06 -14.53
N GLN A 75 -14.00 -2.14 -14.68
CA GLN A 75 -14.21 -0.70 -14.50
C GLN A 75 -14.47 0.05 -15.81
N ALA A 76 -14.59 -0.63 -16.97
CA ALA A 76 -14.74 0.02 -18.27
C ALA A 76 -15.98 0.94 -18.35
N GLY A 77 -17.09 0.57 -17.69
CA GLY A 77 -18.27 1.43 -17.59
C GLY A 77 -17.99 2.74 -16.85
N ILE A 78 -17.29 2.66 -15.71
CA ILE A 78 -16.86 3.83 -14.92
C ILE A 78 -15.93 4.73 -15.76
N VAL A 79 -14.98 4.13 -16.49
CA VAL A 79 -14.08 4.87 -17.38
C VAL A 79 -14.87 5.64 -18.44
N ALA A 80 -15.83 4.98 -19.10
CA ALA A 80 -16.67 5.62 -20.12
C ALA A 80 -17.44 6.81 -19.56
N ASP A 81 -18.01 6.69 -18.36
CA ASP A 81 -18.78 7.77 -17.73
C ASP A 81 -17.91 8.96 -17.32
N LEU A 82 -16.71 8.70 -16.77
CA LEU A 82 -15.75 9.74 -16.42
C LEU A 82 -15.22 10.49 -17.66
N VAL A 83 -14.95 9.77 -18.75
CA VAL A 83 -14.51 10.37 -20.02
C VAL A 83 -15.62 11.24 -20.61
N ARG A 84 -16.88 10.77 -20.61
CA ARG A 84 -18.05 11.58 -21.03
C ARG A 84 -18.21 12.85 -20.18
N ALA A 85 -17.86 12.78 -18.91
CA ALA A 85 -17.83 13.93 -18.01
C ALA A 85 -16.60 14.84 -18.18
N GLY A 86 -15.71 14.56 -19.15
CA GLY A 86 -14.54 15.38 -19.47
C GLY A 86 -13.34 15.19 -18.54
N VAL A 87 -13.32 14.10 -17.76
CA VAL A 87 -12.21 13.78 -16.85
C VAL A 87 -11.16 12.95 -17.59
N ALA A 88 -9.89 13.26 -17.39
CA ALA A 88 -8.81 12.42 -17.91
C ALA A 88 -8.71 11.14 -17.09
N VAL A 89 -8.67 9.99 -17.76
CA VAL A 89 -8.62 8.68 -17.11
C VAL A 89 -7.43 7.91 -17.66
N HIS A 90 -6.67 7.27 -16.77
CA HIS A 90 -5.69 6.26 -17.14
C HIS A 90 -6.15 4.91 -16.56
N ALA A 91 -6.40 3.96 -17.44
CA ALA A 91 -6.86 2.62 -17.08
C ALA A 91 -5.72 1.61 -17.19
N PHE A 92 -5.35 1.01 -16.06
CA PHE A 92 -4.45 -0.13 -16.01
C PHE A 92 -5.20 -1.44 -16.28
N ASN A 93 -4.51 -2.41 -16.84
CA ASN A 93 -5.10 -3.72 -17.14
C ASN A 93 -4.06 -4.85 -17.20
N HIS A 94 -2.98 -4.75 -16.43
CA HIS A 94 -1.94 -5.76 -16.37
C HIS A 94 -2.40 -7.04 -15.66
N ARG A 95 -1.75 -8.16 -15.98
CA ARG A 95 -2.10 -9.51 -15.49
C ARG A 95 -0.89 -10.33 -15.04
N ASP A 96 0.29 -9.72 -15.04
CA ASP A 96 1.59 -10.34 -14.76
C ASP A 96 2.46 -9.40 -13.89
N VAL A 97 3.54 -9.93 -13.33
CA VAL A 97 4.50 -9.20 -12.48
C VAL A 97 5.17 -8.08 -13.25
N ALA A 98 5.57 -8.32 -14.51
CA ALA A 98 6.16 -7.30 -15.36
C ALA A 98 5.23 -6.08 -15.53
N GLY A 99 3.93 -6.31 -15.67
CA GLY A 99 2.92 -5.28 -15.74
C GLY A 99 2.71 -4.54 -14.42
N ILE A 100 2.90 -5.18 -13.25
CA ILE A 100 2.93 -4.48 -11.95
C ILE A 100 4.08 -3.47 -11.92
N LEU A 101 5.28 -3.89 -12.34
CA LEU A 101 6.46 -3.02 -12.40
C LEU A 101 6.26 -1.88 -13.41
N ALA A 102 5.69 -2.17 -14.58
CA ALA A 102 5.35 -1.18 -15.58
C ALA A 102 4.28 -0.17 -15.09
N MET A 103 3.29 -0.63 -14.31
CA MET A 103 2.31 0.22 -13.66
C MET A 103 2.99 1.22 -12.71
N ILE A 104 3.91 0.75 -11.86
CA ILE A 104 4.67 1.62 -10.94
C ILE A 104 5.46 2.68 -11.72
N ARG A 105 6.21 2.28 -12.77
CA ARG A 105 6.94 3.21 -13.64
C ARG A 105 6.00 4.22 -14.30
N THR A 106 4.83 3.77 -14.75
CA THR A 106 3.82 4.62 -15.40
C THR A 106 3.24 5.64 -14.42
N VAL A 107 2.86 5.23 -13.21
CA VAL A 107 2.41 6.15 -12.15
C VAL A 107 3.48 7.18 -11.84
N GLY A 108 4.74 6.75 -11.66
CA GLY A 108 5.87 7.64 -11.46
C GLY A 108 6.06 8.65 -12.59
N ALA A 109 5.92 8.23 -13.84
CA ALA A 109 6.00 9.13 -14.99
C ALA A 109 4.83 10.12 -15.06
N LEU A 110 3.61 9.68 -14.70
CA LEU A 110 2.42 10.54 -14.68
C LEU A 110 2.57 11.68 -13.67
N VAL A 111 3.18 11.42 -12.51
CA VAL A 111 3.34 12.41 -11.42
C VAL A 111 4.70 13.11 -11.39
N ASP A 112 5.51 12.92 -12.43
CA ASP A 112 6.88 13.48 -12.54
C ASP A 112 7.85 13.04 -11.42
N ALA A 113 7.71 11.78 -10.98
CA ALA A 113 8.52 11.12 -9.96
C ALA A 113 9.28 9.89 -10.51
N ARG A 114 9.81 10.00 -11.75
CA ARG A 114 10.42 8.88 -12.49
C ARG A 114 11.56 8.22 -11.73
N ASP A 115 12.48 9.01 -11.17
CA ASP A 115 13.66 8.49 -10.48
C ASP A 115 13.27 7.70 -9.22
N LYS A 116 12.27 8.19 -8.46
CA LYS A 116 11.72 7.49 -7.29
C LYS A 116 11.07 6.17 -7.70
N ALA A 117 10.28 6.17 -8.78
CA ALA A 117 9.61 4.98 -9.28
C ALA A 117 10.58 3.94 -9.82
N GLU A 118 11.64 4.37 -10.52
CA GLU A 118 12.67 3.46 -11.01
C GLU A 118 13.48 2.85 -9.85
N ALA A 119 13.82 3.64 -8.82
CA ALA A 119 14.47 3.12 -7.62
C ALA A 119 13.58 2.09 -6.89
N LEU A 120 12.28 2.38 -6.76
CA LEU A 120 11.31 1.46 -6.17
C LEU A 120 11.22 0.15 -6.96
N VAL A 121 11.13 0.24 -8.28
CA VAL A 121 11.02 -0.93 -9.15
C VAL A 121 12.29 -1.79 -9.11
N ARG A 122 13.48 -1.18 -9.16
CA ARG A 122 14.75 -1.91 -8.99
C ARG A 122 14.79 -2.67 -7.67
N SER A 123 14.32 -2.07 -6.58
CA SER A 123 14.25 -2.76 -5.29
C SER A 123 13.35 -4.01 -5.33
N TYR A 124 12.27 -3.97 -6.11
CA TYR A 124 11.40 -5.13 -6.31
C TYR A 124 12.01 -6.16 -7.25
N GLU A 125 12.63 -5.74 -8.35
CA GLU A 125 13.36 -6.64 -9.27
C GLU A 125 14.46 -7.41 -8.51
N ASP A 126 15.31 -6.70 -7.76
CA ASP A 126 16.38 -7.30 -6.95
C ASP A 126 15.81 -8.27 -5.90
N ARG A 127 14.68 -7.92 -5.27
CA ARG A 127 14.02 -8.79 -4.29
C ARG A 127 13.50 -10.07 -4.94
N LEU A 128 12.81 -9.96 -6.08
CA LEU A 128 12.27 -11.12 -6.80
C LEU A 128 13.39 -12.05 -7.26
N GLU A 129 14.50 -11.49 -7.76
CA GLU A 129 15.69 -12.26 -8.15
C GLU A 129 16.31 -12.99 -6.95
N ARG A 130 16.46 -12.33 -5.80
CA ARG A 130 16.97 -12.98 -4.57
C ARG A 130 16.07 -14.11 -4.10
N VAL A 131 14.75 -13.92 -4.11
CA VAL A 131 13.78 -14.96 -3.75
C VAL A 131 13.91 -16.15 -4.70
N ALA A 132 13.91 -15.91 -6.02
CA ALA A 132 14.04 -16.96 -7.02
C ALA A 132 15.37 -17.72 -6.89
N ALA A 133 16.47 -17.03 -6.57
CA ALA A 133 17.77 -17.67 -6.32
C ALA A 133 17.74 -18.55 -5.07
N GLN A 134 17.12 -18.12 -3.97
CA GLN A 134 16.99 -18.88 -2.73
C GLN A 134 16.07 -20.11 -2.86
N ALA A 135 15.11 -20.05 -3.77
CA ALA A 135 14.17 -21.13 -4.06
C ALA A 135 14.72 -22.19 -5.03
N ARG A 136 15.78 -21.87 -5.80
CA ARG A 136 16.27 -22.70 -6.92
C ARG A 136 16.63 -24.13 -6.53
N ASP A 137 17.29 -24.32 -5.39
CA ASP A 137 17.79 -25.64 -4.96
C ASP A 137 16.77 -26.39 -4.06
N ARG A 138 15.55 -25.86 -3.94
CA ARG A 138 14.49 -26.46 -3.12
C ARG A 138 13.58 -27.33 -3.97
N ALA A 139 13.05 -28.40 -3.36
CA ALA A 139 11.99 -29.17 -3.97
C ALA A 139 10.76 -28.28 -4.19
N ARG A 140 10.24 -28.30 -5.42
CA ARG A 140 9.09 -27.49 -5.81
C ARG A 140 7.80 -28.20 -5.41
N LEU A 141 6.98 -27.52 -4.63
CA LEU A 141 5.69 -28.05 -4.17
C LEU A 141 4.60 -27.71 -5.18
N ARG A 142 3.69 -28.64 -5.45
CA ARG A 142 2.49 -28.36 -6.25
C ARG A 142 1.52 -27.46 -5.48
N VAL A 143 1.18 -26.32 -6.04
CA VAL A 143 0.35 -25.29 -5.42
C VAL A 143 -0.92 -25.10 -6.23
N TYR A 144 -2.06 -25.21 -5.55
CA TYR A 144 -3.33 -24.74 -6.08
C TYR A 144 -3.65 -23.38 -5.44
N PHE A 145 -3.84 -22.35 -6.25
CA PHE A 145 -4.36 -21.07 -5.78
C PHE A 145 -5.86 -20.96 -6.07
N GLU A 146 -6.67 -20.82 -5.02
CA GLU A 146 -8.10 -20.59 -5.08
C GLU A 146 -8.43 -19.11 -4.92
N GLU A 147 -8.71 -18.44 -6.04
CA GLU A 147 -9.16 -17.04 -6.09
C GLU A 147 -10.63 -16.89 -5.69
N TRP A 148 -11.43 -17.94 -5.90
CA TRP A 148 -12.84 -17.96 -5.55
C TRP A 148 -13.33 -19.39 -5.29
N ASP A 149 -14.32 -19.54 -4.41
CA ASP A 149 -14.87 -20.84 -3.98
C ASP A 149 -16.04 -21.36 -4.82
N GLU A 150 -16.80 -20.48 -5.48
CA GLU A 150 -18.04 -20.85 -6.17
C GLU A 150 -18.41 -19.86 -7.30
N PRO A 151 -18.21 -20.23 -8.58
CA PRO A 151 -17.49 -21.42 -9.03
C PRO A 151 -16.01 -21.39 -8.58
N LEU A 152 -15.34 -22.54 -8.52
CA LEU A 152 -13.91 -22.61 -8.20
C LEU A 152 -13.13 -21.88 -9.29
N ILE A 153 -12.43 -20.81 -8.93
CA ILE A 153 -11.58 -20.03 -9.85
C ILE A 153 -10.12 -20.20 -9.41
N SER A 154 -9.30 -20.72 -10.32
CA SER A 154 -7.85 -20.87 -10.15
C SER A 154 -7.13 -19.52 -10.24
N GLY A 155 -5.84 -19.45 -9.84
CA GLY A 155 -5.06 -18.22 -9.80
C GLY A 155 -4.86 -17.51 -11.16
N ILE A 156 -4.59 -16.21 -11.09
CA ILE A 156 -4.28 -15.33 -12.22
C ILE A 156 -2.76 -15.23 -12.45
N GLY A 157 -2.34 -14.71 -13.62
CA GLY A 157 -0.95 -14.67 -14.07
C GLY A 157 0.07 -14.23 -13.02
N TRP A 158 -0.06 -13.03 -12.44
CA TRP A 158 0.92 -12.56 -11.44
C TRP A 158 0.98 -13.46 -10.20
N VAL A 159 -0.12 -14.09 -9.78
CA VAL A 159 -0.12 -15.02 -8.64
C VAL A 159 0.63 -16.29 -9.01
N SER A 160 0.38 -16.83 -10.21
CA SER A 160 1.10 -18.00 -10.74
C SER A 160 2.61 -17.73 -10.86
N GLU A 161 2.99 -16.55 -11.36
CA GLU A 161 4.38 -16.12 -11.44
C GLU A 161 5.03 -15.97 -10.06
N LEU A 162 4.34 -15.39 -9.08
CA LEU A 162 4.84 -15.25 -7.72
C LEU A 162 4.98 -16.62 -7.02
N VAL A 163 4.07 -17.57 -7.28
CA VAL A 163 4.21 -18.96 -6.84
C VAL A 163 5.48 -19.58 -7.45
N ALA A 164 5.71 -19.39 -8.75
CA ALA A 164 6.90 -19.90 -9.43
C ALA A 164 8.21 -19.30 -8.88
N ILE A 165 8.23 -17.97 -8.68
CA ILE A 165 9.34 -17.21 -8.07
C ILE A 165 9.61 -17.72 -6.66
N ALA A 166 8.57 -17.99 -5.87
CA ALA A 166 8.70 -18.51 -4.51
C ALA A 166 9.11 -19.99 -4.44
N GLY A 167 9.27 -20.69 -5.57
CA GLY A 167 9.68 -22.09 -5.60
C GLY A 167 8.54 -23.11 -5.63
N GLY A 168 7.29 -22.68 -5.83
CA GLY A 168 6.14 -23.56 -6.02
C GLY A 168 5.84 -23.80 -7.51
N ASP A 169 5.17 -24.91 -7.81
CA ASP A 169 4.61 -25.20 -9.12
C ASP A 169 3.10 -24.99 -9.09
N ASP A 170 2.61 -23.98 -9.82
CA ASP A 170 1.16 -23.86 -10.05
C ASP A 170 0.65 -25.12 -10.77
N VAL A 171 -0.45 -25.68 -10.29
CA VAL A 171 -1.06 -26.87 -10.88
C VAL A 171 -1.93 -26.58 -12.11
N PHE A 172 -2.25 -25.31 -12.38
CA PHE A 172 -3.00 -24.87 -13.58
C PHE A 172 -2.33 -23.70 -14.33
N PRO A 173 -1.04 -23.78 -14.68
CA PRO A 173 -0.28 -22.66 -15.24
C PRO A 173 -0.80 -22.20 -16.61
N GLU A 174 -1.48 -23.06 -17.35
CA GLU A 174 -2.15 -22.74 -18.61
C GLU A 174 -3.38 -21.84 -18.43
N LEU A 175 -4.09 -21.99 -17.30
CA LEU A 175 -5.26 -21.18 -16.97
C LEU A 175 -4.86 -19.80 -16.48
N ALA A 176 -3.74 -19.68 -15.75
CA ALA A 176 -3.23 -18.41 -15.26
C ALA A 176 -3.00 -17.36 -16.37
N ARG A 177 -2.77 -17.80 -17.61
CA ARG A 177 -2.63 -16.94 -18.81
C ARG A 177 -3.95 -16.36 -19.32
N LYS A 178 -5.10 -16.84 -18.83
CA LYS A 178 -6.42 -16.36 -19.22
C LYS A 178 -6.77 -15.10 -18.42
N ALA A 179 -7.07 -14.01 -19.12
CA ALA A 179 -7.32 -12.72 -18.48
C ALA A 179 -8.62 -12.66 -17.65
N ALA A 180 -9.67 -13.38 -18.08
CA ALA A 180 -10.98 -13.34 -17.43
C ALA A 180 -11.14 -14.49 -16.42
N ALA A 181 -11.73 -14.19 -15.27
CA ALA A 181 -11.97 -15.18 -14.20
C ALA A 181 -12.80 -16.39 -14.68
N LYS A 182 -13.78 -16.17 -15.55
CA LYS A 182 -14.62 -17.25 -16.12
C LYS A 182 -13.82 -18.30 -16.89
N ASP A 183 -12.70 -17.89 -17.50
CA ASP A 183 -11.85 -18.77 -18.31
C ASP A 183 -10.82 -19.52 -17.43
N ARG A 184 -10.83 -19.26 -16.12
CA ARG A 184 -9.99 -19.88 -15.09
C ARG A 184 -10.79 -20.76 -14.13
N ILE A 185 -12.06 -21.01 -14.45
CA ILE A 185 -12.93 -21.90 -13.67
C ILE A 185 -12.40 -23.34 -13.80
N VAL A 186 -12.25 -24.01 -12.67
CA VAL A 186 -11.81 -25.41 -12.58
C VAL A 186 -12.90 -26.27 -11.94
N THR A 187 -12.91 -27.57 -12.25
CA THR A 187 -13.81 -28.51 -11.56
C THR A 187 -13.16 -29.05 -10.28
N PRO A 188 -13.95 -29.47 -9.27
CA PRO A 188 -13.41 -30.13 -8.09
C PRO A 188 -12.55 -31.36 -8.41
N GLU A 189 -12.92 -32.13 -9.44
CA GLU A 189 -12.21 -33.32 -9.91
C GLU A 189 -10.85 -32.96 -10.51
N ALA A 190 -10.75 -31.84 -11.21
CA ALA A 190 -9.48 -31.35 -11.74
C ALA A 190 -8.50 -31.00 -10.61
N VAL A 191 -8.98 -30.35 -9.54
CA VAL A 191 -8.16 -30.03 -8.36
C VAL A 191 -7.73 -31.31 -7.62
N LEU A 192 -8.64 -32.28 -7.50
CA LEU A 192 -8.34 -33.61 -6.94
C LEU A 192 -7.24 -34.33 -7.73
N ALA A 193 -7.36 -34.36 -9.07
CA ALA A 193 -6.40 -35.01 -9.96
C ALA A 193 -5.02 -34.33 -9.95
N ALA A 194 -4.99 -33.00 -9.85
CA ALA A 194 -3.76 -32.23 -9.69
C ALA A 194 -3.03 -32.53 -8.38
N ALA A 195 -3.77 -32.98 -7.36
CA ALA A 195 -3.28 -33.39 -6.03
C ALA A 195 -2.29 -32.38 -5.40
N PRO A 196 -2.67 -31.09 -5.25
CA PRO A 196 -1.78 -30.07 -4.72
C PRO A 196 -1.26 -30.41 -3.31
N GLU A 197 -0.02 -30.02 -3.04
CA GLU A 197 0.66 -30.14 -1.75
C GLU A 197 0.45 -28.91 -0.86
N VAL A 198 0.08 -27.78 -1.45
CA VAL A 198 -0.36 -26.56 -0.77
C VAL A 198 -1.59 -26.01 -1.48
N ILE A 199 -2.60 -25.62 -0.71
CA ILE A 199 -3.71 -24.81 -1.20
C ILE A 199 -3.54 -23.41 -0.64
N LEU A 200 -3.29 -22.44 -1.51
CA LEU A 200 -3.38 -21.03 -1.19
C LEU A 200 -4.78 -20.55 -1.52
N ALA A 201 -5.43 -19.84 -0.62
CA ALA A 201 -6.78 -19.33 -0.85
C ALA A 201 -6.85 -17.84 -0.55
N SER A 202 -7.49 -17.09 -1.44
CA SER A 202 -7.76 -15.68 -1.24
C SER A 202 -9.07 -15.34 -1.94
N TRP A 203 -10.08 -14.95 -1.18
CA TRP A 203 -11.40 -14.63 -1.73
C TRP A 203 -11.66 -13.13 -1.68
N CYS A 204 -11.94 -12.51 -2.82
CA CYS A 204 -12.18 -11.06 -2.88
C CYS A 204 -13.42 -10.64 -2.04
N GLY A 205 -13.23 -9.74 -1.08
CA GLY A 205 -14.35 -9.21 -0.27
C GLY A 205 -14.99 -10.19 0.73
N LYS A 206 -14.42 -11.39 0.92
CA LYS A 206 -14.86 -12.33 1.97
C LYS A 206 -13.67 -13.04 2.61
N ARG A 207 -13.85 -13.51 3.85
CA ARG A 207 -12.84 -14.28 4.57
C ARG A 207 -12.80 -15.71 4.05
N VAL A 208 -11.60 -16.28 3.90
CA VAL A 208 -11.44 -17.70 3.59
C VAL A 208 -11.84 -18.54 4.80
N VAL A 209 -12.54 -19.65 4.54
CA VAL A 209 -12.90 -20.64 5.56
C VAL A 209 -12.24 -21.97 5.19
N PRO A 210 -11.03 -22.28 5.71
CA PRO A 210 -10.28 -23.49 5.35
C PRO A 210 -11.08 -24.78 5.56
N SER A 211 -11.88 -24.86 6.63
CA SER A 211 -12.74 -26.02 6.88
C SER A 211 -13.79 -26.25 5.79
N ARG A 212 -14.26 -25.20 5.11
CA ARG A 212 -15.18 -25.32 3.97
C ARG A 212 -14.48 -25.92 2.75
N ILE A 213 -13.21 -25.56 2.53
CA ILE A 213 -12.36 -26.13 1.49
C ILE A 213 -12.10 -27.61 1.79
N ALA A 214 -11.70 -27.94 3.03
CA ALA A 214 -11.40 -29.30 3.46
C ALA A 214 -12.61 -30.23 3.43
N ALA A 215 -13.82 -29.71 3.68
CA ALA A 215 -15.07 -30.48 3.68
C ALA A 215 -15.64 -30.79 2.29
N ARG A 216 -15.00 -30.33 1.20
CA ARG A 216 -15.47 -30.64 -0.16
C ARG A 216 -15.39 -32.16 -0.43
N PRO A 217 -16.39 -32.75 -1.11
CA PRO A 217 -16.42 -34.19 -1.36
C PRO A 217 -15.13 -34.70 -2.02
N GLY A 218 -14.52 -35.73 -1.42
CA GLY A 218 -13.29 -36.35 -1.91
C GLY A 218 -11.99 -35.59 -1.58
N TRP A 219 -12.05 -34.33 -1.16
CA TRP A 219 -10.87 -33.48 -0.97
C TRP A 219 -9.97 -33.92 0.18
N SER A 220 -10.44 -34.78 1.09
CA SER A 220 -9.58 -35.43 2.10
C SER A 220 -8.43 -36.25 1.50
N ALA A 221 -8.52 -36.66 0.23
CA ALA A 221 -7.44 -37.33 -0.50
C ALA A 221 -6.37 -36.37 -1.07
N ILE A 222 -6.63 -35.05 -1.09
CA ILE A 222 -5.65 -34.06 -1.55
C ILE A 222 -4.55 -33.92 -0.50
N PRO A 223 -3.26 -34.00 -0.88
CA PRO A 223 -2.15 -33.89 0.07
C PRO A 223 -2.21 -32.64 0.95
N ALA A 224 -2.51 -31.47 0.36
CA ALA A 224 -2.67 -30.23 1.11
C ALA A 224 -3.78 -30.29 2.18
N VAL A 225 -4.87 -31.01 1.94
CA VAL A 225 -5.98 -31.13 2.90
C VAL A 225 -5.62 -32.14 4.00
N ALA A 226 -5.07 -33.29 3.61
CA ALA A 226 -4.64 -34.33 4.54
C ALA A 226 -3.53 -33.85 5.51
N GLN A 227 -2.72 -32.88 5.09
CA GLN A 227 -1.59 -32.33 5.85
C GLN A 227 -1.87 -30.96 6.48
N ASP A 228 -3.13 -30.49 6.45
CA ASP A 228 -3.54 -29.17 6.98
C ASP A 228 -2.75 -27.98 6.39
N ARG A 229 -2.49 -28.02 5.08
CA ARG A 229 -1.77 -27.01 4.29
C ARG A 229 -2.70 -26.18 3.41
N ILE A 230 -3.84 -25.77 3.97
CA ILE A 230 -4.74 -24.77 3.38
C ILE A 230 -4.43 -23.42 4.04
N VAL A 231 -3.84 -22.49 3.29
CA VAL A 231 -3.36 -21.21 3.82
C VAL A 231 -4.15 -20.05 3.21
N GLU A 232 -4.73 -19.21 4.06
CA GLU A 232 -5.36 -17.95 3.63
C GLU A 232 -4.27 -16.88 3.37
N ILE A 233 -4.29 -16.28 2.19
CA ILE A 233 -3.58 -15.02 1.91
C ILE A 233 -4.63 -13.91 1.81
N LYS A 234 -4.49 -12.86 2.61
CA LYS A 234 -5.47 -11.75 2.61
C LYS A 234 -5.52 -11.09 1.23
N SER A 235 -6.72 -10.83 0.73
CA SER A 235 -6.94 -10.30 -0.62
C SER A 235 -6.18 -8.99 -0.94
N PRO A 236 -6.02 -8.02 -0.03
CA PRO A 236 -5.21 -6.81 -0.30
C PRO A 236 -3.72 -7.11 -0.54
N LEU A 237 -3.24 -8.27 -0.11
CA LEU A 237 -1.83 -8.65 -0.26
C LEU A 237 -1.53 -9.36 -1.57
N ILE A 238 -2.54 -9.94 -2.25
CA ILE A 238 -2.27 -10.84 -3.38
C ILE A 238 -3.22 -10.70 -4.57
N LEU A 239 -4.47 -10.25 -4.36
CA LEU A 239 -5.46 -10.10 -5.43
C LEU A 239 -5.45 -8.72 -6.09
N GLN A 240 -4.68 -7.78 -5.56
CA GLN A 240 -4.39 -6.49 -6.21
C GLN A 240 -3.02 -6.61 -6.89
N PRO A 241 -2.90 -6.35 -8.21
CA PRO A 241 -1.62 -6.44 -8.90
C PRO A 241 -0.80 -5.17 -8.64
N GLY A 242 -0.31 -5.03 -7.41
CA GLY A 242 0.40 -3.86 -6.90
C GLY A 242 1.61 -4.19 -6.05
N PRO A 243 2.22 -3.17 -5.41
CA PRO A 243 3.39 -3.33 -4.56
C PRO A 243 3.22 -4.40 -3.45
N ALA A 244 2.03 -4.48 -2.84
CA ALA A 244 1.71 -5.49 -1.84
C ALA A 244 1.93 -6.94 -2.31
N ALA A 245 1.61 -7.27 -3.57
CA ALA A 245 1.81 -8.60 -4.13
C ALA A 245 3.29 -9.00 -4.21
N LEU A 246 4.17 -8.04 -4.51
CA LEU A 246 5.61 -8.24 -4.64
C LEU A 246 6.34 -8.30 -3.28
N THR A 247 5.64 -7.94 -2.21
CA THR A 247 6.18 -7.84 -0.84
C THR A 247 5.45 -8.80 0.10
N ASP A 248 4.46 -8.33 0.84
CA ASP A 248 3.71 -9.08 1.85
C ASP A 248 2.99 -10.30 1.24
N GLY A 249 2.51 -10.18 0.00
CA GLY A 249 1.90 -11.28 -0.75
C GLY A 249 2.89 -12.40 -1.04
N LEU A 250 4.06 -12.04 -1.57
CA LEU A 250 5.16 -12.99 -1.81
C LEU A 250 5.67 -13.61 -0.51
N ASP A 251 5.78 -12.84 0.57
CA ASP A 251 6.17 -13.36 1.89
C ASP A 251 5.16 -14.38 2.42
N ALA A 252 3.87 -14.16 2.21
CA ALA A 252 2.83 -15.13 2.58
C ALA A 252 2.96 -16.44 1.77
N ILE A 253 3.31 -16.35 0.48
CA ILE A 253 3.58 -17.54 -0.35
C ILE A 253 4.81 -18.29 0.18
N LEU A 254 5.92 -17.59 0.43
CA LEU A 254 7.16 -18.20 0.95
C LEU A 254 6.92 -18.94 2.27
N GLN A 255 6.17 -18.32 3.19
CA GLN A 255 5.79 -18.95 4.46
C GLN A 255 4.97 -20.22 4.23
N ALA A 256 3.97 -20.18 3.33
CA ALA A 256 3.15 -21.35 3.01
C ALA A 256 3.96 -22.50 2.39
N LEU A 257 5.03 -22.18 1.65
CA LEU A 257 5.99 -23.14 1.10
C LEU A 257 7.07 -23.57 2.10
N GLY A 258 7.08 -23.06 3.32
CA GLY A 258 8.10 -23.34 4.33
C GLY A 258 9.48 -22.81 3.96
N HIS A 259 9.54 -21.77 3.12
CA HIS A 259 10.77 -21.11 2.70
C HIS A 259 11.10 -19.96 3.67
N PRO A 260 12.40 -19.70 3.92
CA PRO A 260 12.78 -18.55 4.73
C PRO A 260 12.37 -17.26 4.02
N LEU A 261 11.91 -16.29 4.80
CA LEU A 261 11.74 -14.94 4.27
C LEU A 261 13.11 -14.37 3.91
N PRO A 262 13.22 -13.59 2.82
CA PRO A 262 14.41 -12.81 2.57
C PRO A 262 14.68 -11.99 3.83
N LYS A 263 15.94 -11.94 4.27
CA LYS A 263 16.32 -10.95 5.27
C LYS A 263 15.85 -9.61 4.72
N ALA A 264 15.09 -8.86 5.52
CA ALA A 264 14.81 -7.46 5.20
C ALA A 264 16.16 -6.86 4.81
N ASP A 265 16.24 -6.30 3.61
CA ASP A 265 17.50 -5.67 3.23
C ASP A 265 17.82 -4.68 4.34
N LEU A 266 19.04 -4.76 4.87
CA LEU A 266 19.60 -3.71 5.71
C LEU A 266 19.75 -2.37 4.93
N SER A 267 19.10 -2.24 3.77
CA SER A 267 18.79 -1.00 3.06
C SER A 267 17.46 -0.37 3.49
N GLU A 268 16.86 -0.79 4.61
CA GLU A 268 16.00 0.08 5.45
C GLU A 268 16.76 1.28 6.07
N GLN A 269 17.78 1.80 5.38
CA GLN A 269 18.18 3.20 5.46
C GLN A 269 17.45 4.09 4.44
N GLY A 270 16.58 3.52 3.60
CA GLY A 270 15.62 4.25 2.78
C GLY A 270 14.22 3.73 3.05
N THR A 271 13.40 4.55 3.70
CA THR A 271 11.93 4.41 3.83
C THR A 271 11.41 3.12 4.48
N GLY A 272 11.24 3.11 5.81
CA GLY A 272 10.16 2.30 6.41
C GLY A 272 10.40 1.52 7.70
N SER A 273 11.49 1.70 8.45
CA SER A 273 11.67 0.98 9.74
C SER A 273 12.45 1.77 10.78
N ALA A 274 11.92 2.96 11.11
CA ALA A 274 12.43 3.78 12.20
C ALA A 274 11.31 4.18 13.17
N LEU A 275 10.45 3.23 13.53
CA LEU A 275 9.39 3.44 14.55
C LEU A 275 9.38 2.41 15.68
N ALA A 276 10.32 1.46 15.71
CA ALA A 276 10.52 0.59 16.86
C ALA A 276 12.01 0.58 17.25
N ALA A 277 12.30 1.14 18.42
CA ALA A 277 13.60 1.22 19.09
C ALA A 277 14.65 2.19 18.52
N LEU A 278 14.44 3.50 18.72
CA LEU A 278 15.54 4.46 18.81
C LEU A 278 15.73 4.86 20.28
N PRO A 279 16.98 5.00 20.78
CA PRO A 279 17.23 5.55 22.09
C PRO A 279 16.58 6.92 22.18
N THR A 280 15.96 7.22 23.32
CA THR A 280 15.35 8.51 23.63
C THR A 280 16.39 9.62 23.47
N LEU A 281 16.45 10.23 22.29
CA LEU A 281 17.29 11.38 22.00
C LEU A 281 16.77 12.54 22.85
N ARG A 282 17.49 12.83 23.94
CA ARG A 282 17.23 14.02 24.77
C ARG A 282 17.65 15.25 23.98
N LEU A 283 16.70 16.17 23.79
CA LEU A 283 16.96 17.50 23.25
C LEU A 283 18.02 18.22 24.10
N THR A 284 19.02 18.82 23.47
CA THR A 284 19.87 19.82 24.13
C THR A 284 19.03 21.07 24.42
N ASP A 285 19.38 21.83 25.47
CA ASP A 285 18.61 23.03 25.85
C ASP A 285 18.59 24.09 24.74
N GLN A 286 19.65 24.14 23.92
CA GLN A 286 19.75 25.03 22.76
C GLN A 286 18.66 24.76 21.70
N HIS A 287 18.38 23.49 21.38
CA HIS A 287 17.33 23.12 20.41
C HIS A 287 15.92 23.40 20.95
N ARG A 288 15.72 23.26 22.26
CA ARG A 288 14.44 23.57 22.92
C ARG A 288 14.13 25.07 22.84
N THR A 289 15.12 25.94 23.04
CA THR A 289 14.93 27.39 23.00
C THR A 289 14.59 27.93 21.60
N GLN A 290 15.12 27.32 20.53
CA GLN A 290 14.80 27.75 19.16
C GLN A 290 13.37 27.35 18.75
N LEU A 291 12.91 26.16 19.14
CA LEU A 291 11.57 25.66 18.80
C LEU A 291 10.44 26.31 19.61
N LEU A 292 10.71 26.80 20.83
CA LEU A 292 9.72 27.49 21.67
C LEU A 292 9.44 28.94 21.25
N LYS A 293 10.26 29.53 20.37
CA LYS A 293 10.10 30.92 19.90
C LYS A 293 9.18 31.06 18.68
N VAL A 294 8.72 29.95 18.10
CA VAL A 294 7.89 29.97 16.89
C VAL A 294 6.43 29.74 17.28
N PRO A 295 5.50 30.67 16.95
CA PRO A 295 4.08 30.50 17.21
C PRO A 295 3.53 29.19 16.62
N ASP A 296 2.43 28.66 17.18
CA ASP A 296 1.83 27.38 16.76
C ASP A 296 1.33 27.38 15.30
N ASP A 297 1.13 28.54 14.70
CA ASP A 297 0.80 28.76 13.28
C ASP A 297 1.99 29.26 12.43
N GLY A 298 3.17 29.37 13.04
CA GLY A 298 4.36 30.03 12.52
C GLY A 298 5.11 29.27 11.42
N TRP A 299 6.04 30.00 10.79
CA TRP A 299 6.87 29.56 9.66
C TRP A 299 8.35 29.55 10.06
N ILE A 300 9.10 28.54 9.64
CA ILE A 300 10.55 28.47 9.83
C ILE A 300 11.23 28.26 8.47
N GLU A 301 12.08 29.20 8.08
CA GLU A 301 12.87 29.10 6.84
C GLU A 301 13.85 27.92 6.92
N ALA A 302 13.86 27.07 5.90
CA ALA A 302 14.71 25.88 5.82
C ALA A 302 16.20 26.22 5.92
N ALA A 303 16.61 27.37 5.37
CA ALA A 303 17.99 27.86 5.43
C ALA A 303 18.50 28.17 6.86
N ARG A 304 17.61 28.23 7.86
CA ARG A 304 17.95 28.50 9.27
C ARG A 304 18.00 27.21 10.11
N LEU A 305 17.82 26.05 9.49
CA LEU A 305 17.73 24.76 10.15
C LEU A 305 18.94 23.90 9.78
N ASP A 306 19.63 23.38 10.79
CA ASP A 306 20.55 22.26 10.58
C ASP A 306 19.78 20.94 10.43
N ALA A 307 20.49 19.90 9.97
CA ALA A 307 19.91 18.58 9.72
C ALA A 307 19.21 18.00 10.96
N HIS A 308 19.72 18.30 12.15
CA HIS A 308 19.18 17.81 13.41
C HIS A 308 17.87 18.52 13.79
N SER A 309 17.79 19.84 13.61
CA SER A 309 16.60 20.65 13.84
C SER A 309 15.47 20.25 12.88
N LEU A 310 15.82 19.91 11.64
CA LEU A 310 14.90 19.43 10.62
C LEU A 310 14.28 18.07 10.99
N GLU A 311 15.10 17.15 11.50
CA GLU A 311 14.63 15.85 12.01
C GLU A 311 13.64 16.03 13.17
N VAL A 312 13.93 16.95 14.11
CA VAL A 312 13.04 17.26 15.24
C VAL A 312 11.72 17.88 14.78
N LEU A 313 11.75 18.77 13.80
CA LEU A 313 10.55 19.41 13.24
C LEU A 313 9.63 18.37 12.57
N VAL A 314 10.20 17.50 11.73
CA VAL A 314 9.45 16.43 11.05
C VAL A 314 8.83 15.47 12.08
N ARG A 315 9.56 15.06 13.12
CA ARG A 315 9.03 14.24 14.23
C ARG A 315 7.89 14.91 14.99
N ARG A 316 7.81 16.24 14.98
CA ARG A 316 6.74 17.02 15.63
C ARG A 316 5.61 17.43 14.68
N GLY A 317 5.54 16.81 13.50
CA GLY A 317 4.50 17.01 12.49
C GLY A 317 4.52 18.40 11.85
N TRP A 318 5.71 19.01 11.78
CA TRP A 318 5.95 20.14 10.89
C TRP A 318 6.20 19.62 9.48
N ILE A 319 5.47 20.19 8.52
CA ILE A 319 5.51 19.76 7.12
C ILE A 319 6.28 20.82 6.33
N ARG A 320 7.20 20.37 5.48
CA ARG A 320 7.89 21.25 4.54
C ARG A 320 6.88 21.84 3.56
N ARG A 321 6.93 23.14 3.36
CA ARG A 321 6.11 23.88 2.43
C ARG A 321 7.02 24.76 1.61
N VAL A 322 6.73 24.83 0.32
CA VAL A 322 7.32 25.81 -0.58
C VAL A 322 6.17 26.71 -1.01
N HIS A 323 6.22 28.00 -0.67
CA HIS A 323 5.23 28.96 -1.15
C HIS A 323 5.73 29.60 -2.44
N ALA A 324 4.93 29.49 -3.49
CA ALA A 324 5.04 30.37 -4.65
C ALA A 324 4.23 31.64 -4.34
N ASP A 325 4.91 32.79 -4.27
CA ASP A 325 4.20 34.07 -4.33
C ASP A 325 3.55 34.18 -5.72
N PRO A 326 2.25 34.50 -5.84
CA PRO A 326 1.58 34.76 -7.12
C PRO A 326 2.27 35.82 -8.00
N LEU A 327 3.22 36.60 -7.47
CA LEU A 327 4.00 37.61 -8.20
C LEU A 327 5.47 37.23 -8.47
N GLY A 328 5.88 35.97 -8.27
CA GLY A 328 7.17 35.46 -8.79
C GLY A 328 8.44 35.93 -8.07
N ARG A 329 8.37 36.33 -6.79
CA ARG A 329 9.53 36.67 -5.94
C ARG A 329 10.12 35.43 -5.23
N PRO A 330 11.31 35.53 -4.57
CA PRO A 330 12.10 34.37 -4.14
C PRO A 330 11.30 33.37 -3.32
N ARG A 331 11.56 32.08 -3.60
CA ARG A 331 10.91 30.94 -2.97
C ARG A 331 11.16 30.96 -1.46
N HIS A 332 10.09 31.02 -0.67
CA HIS A 332 10.16 30.74 0.76
C HIS A 332 10.02 29.23 0.93
N ASP A 333 11.14 28.55 1.14
CA ASP A 333 11.23 27.12 1.46
C ASP A 333 11.36 26.98 2.97
N GLY A 334 10.38 26.35 3.61
CA GLY A 334 10.32 26.32 5.05
C GLY A 334 9.39 25.26 5.59
N TYR A 335 9.20 25.28 6.90
CA TYR A 335 8.41 24.30 7.62
C TYR A 335 7.28 24.99 8.36
N ARG A 336 6.09 24.40 8.33
CA ARG A 336 4.91 24.86 9.07
C ARG A 336 4.25 23.71 9.81
N ARG A 337 3.79 23.97 11.04
CA ARG A 337 3.04 23.01 11.85
C ARG A 337 1.59 22.93 11.38
N THR A 338 1.05 21.72 11.25
CA THR A 338 -0.39 21.56 10.98
C THR A 338 -1.19 21.43 12.28
N LYS A 339 -2.45 21.88 12.24
CA LYS A 339 -3.39 21.77 13.39
C LYS A 339 -3.54 20.32 13.89
N ALA A 340 -3.39 19.33 13.00
CA ALA A 340 -3.46 17.91 13.32
C ALA A 340 -2.24 17.39 14.11
N ALA A 341 -1.04 17.92 13.85
CA ALA A 341 0.20 17.53 14.54
C ALA A 341 0.26 17.99 16.01
N TRP A 342 -0.45 19.06 16.36
CA TRP A 342 -0.52 19.58 17.73
C TRP A 342 -1.30 18.64 18.67
N VAL A 343 -2.38 18.04 18.17
CA VAL A 343 -3.21 17.09 18.93
C VAL A 343 -2.45 15.80 19.25
N ALA A 344 -1.55 15.36 18.37
CA ALA A 344 -0.75 14.15 18.54
C ALA A 344 0.39 14.27 19.57
N LEU A 345 0.74 15.50 20.01
CA LEU A 345 1.85 15.75 20.95
C LEU A 345 1.41 16.03 22.38
N GLY A 346 0.14 15.82 22.70
CA GLY A 346 -0.39 15.98 24.06
C GLY A 346 -0.81 17.41 24.35
N GLY A 347 -2.05 17.74 23.99
CA GLY A 347 -2.79 18.79 24.67
C GLY A 347 -3.10 18.35 26.10
N LEU A 348 -2.17 18.60 27.02
CA LEU A 348 -2.38 18.54 28.47
C LEU A 348 -1.30 19.36 29.18
N ALA A 349 -1.39 20.68 29.04
CA ALA A 349 -0.82 21.64 29.99
C ALA A 349 -1.71 22.90 30.04
N ALA A 350 -3.04 22.70 30.14
CA ALA A 350 -3.99 23.78 30.38
C ALA A 350 -5.24 23.27 31.12
N SER A 351 -5.09 22.37 32.11
CA SER A 351 -6.21 22.01 32.99
C SER A 351 -5.81 21.29 34.28
N THR A 352 -4.77 21.73 35.01
CA THR A 352 -4.64 21.33 36.43
C THR A 352 -3.65 22.22 37.20
N ARG A 353 -4.15 23.34 37.73
CA ARG A 353 -3.66 23.93 38.98
C ARG A 353 -4.83 24.52 39.76
N ALA A 354 -5.52 23.65 40.47
CA ALA A 354 -6.37 24.02 41.60
C ALA A 354 -6.35 22.87 42.60
N THR A 355 -5.31 22.83 43.42
CA THR A 355 -5.29 22.09 44.69
C THR A 355 -4.32 22.88 45.58
N VAL A 356 -4.85 23.78 46.41
CA VAL A 356 -5.12 23.53 47.84
C VAL A 356 -3.92 22.84 48.50
N ALA A 357 -3.08 23.64 49.14
CA ALA A 357 -2.27 23.23 50.27
C ALA A 357 -2.29 24.36 51.30
N VAL A 358 -2.74 24.00 52.50
CA VAL A 358 -2.97 24.82 53.68
C VAL A 358 -1.74 24.71 54.59
N ARG A 359 -1.38 25.84 55.25
CA ARG A 359 -0.64 25.98 56.54
C ARG A 359 0.89 25.74 56.54
N LEU A 360 1.76 26.49 57.25
CA LEU A 360 1.70 27.42 58.40
C LEU A 360 2.87 28.42 58.34
N GLY A 361 2.73 29.59 58.99
CA GLY A 361 3.88 30.43 59.39
C GLY A 361 3.54 31.91 59.65
N GLU A 362 2.98 32.22 60.82
CA GLU A 362 3.09 33.54 61.48
C GLU A 362 4.58 33.83 61.84
N PRO A 363 5.04 35.11 62.01
CA PRO A 363 4.55 36.01 63.06
C PRO A 363 4.55 37.54 62.78
N SER A 364 3.98 38.23 63.78
CA SER A 364 3.84 39.69 64.09
C SER A 364 2.76 40.49 63.37
#